data_AF-A0A2W1AUG5-F1
#
_entry.id   AF-A0A2W1AUG5-F1
#
_cell.length_a   1.000
_cell.length_b   1.000
_cell.length_c   1.000
_cell.angle_alpha   90.00
_cell.angle_beta   90.00
_cell.angle_gamma   90.00
#
_symmetry.space_group_name_H-M   'P 1'
#
loop_
_entity.id
_entity.type
_entity.pdbx_description
1 polymer ?
#
loop_
_entity_poly.entity_id
_entity_poly.type
_entity_poly.pdbx_seq_one_letter_code
_entity_poly.pdbx_strand_id
1 'polypeptide(L)' 'MIYHLAREYNVVANIRRADVQKEGGWIMMELEGEEADLDGALEWVSTLGIRVDPVDGDVLEG' A
#
# COMPACT_ATOMS: atom_id res chain seq x y z
N MET A 1 -8.16 2.57 5.48
CA MET A 1 -6.99 1.71 5.21
C MET A 1 -5.69 2.50 5.20
N ILE A 2 -5.45 3.40 4.24
CA ILE A 2 -4.15 4.10 4.07
C ILE A 2 -3.67 4.78 5.38
N TYR A 3 -4.58 5.42 6.12
CA TYR A 3 -4.27 5.97 7.44
C TYR A 3 -3.67 4.94 8.42
N HIS A 4 -4.19 3.72 8.45
CA HIS A 4 -3.72 2.67 9.36
C HIS A 4 -2.32 2.17 8.97
N LEU A 5 -1.97 2.17 7.67
CA LEU A 5 -0.60 1.87 7.24
C LEU A 5 0.40 2.80 7.94
N ALA A 6 0.11 4.10 7.95
CA ALA A 6 0.97 5.09 8.62
C ALA A 6 0.93 5.00 10.14
N ARG A 7 -0.23 4.71 10.72
CA ARG A 7 -0.45 4.85 12.18
C ARG A 7 -0.16 3.58 12.98
N GLU A 8 -0.35 2.42 12.37
CA GLU A 8 -0.24 1.10 13.02
C GLU A 8 0.96 0.31 12.55
N TYR A 9 1.42 0.54 11.31
CA TYR A 9 2.53 -0.20 10.72
C TYR A 9 3.74 0.68 10.43
N ASN A 10 3.75 1.96 10.82
CA ASN A 10 4.88 2.88 10.57
C ASN A 10 5.30 2.94 9.07
N VAL A 11 4.34 2.71 8.16
CA VAL A 11 4.55 2.74 6.71
C VAL A 11 4.14 4.10 6.14
N VAL A 12 5.07 4.76 5.46
CA VAL A 12 4.78 5.96 4.66
C VAL A 12 4.11 5.52 3.35
N ALA A 13 2.95 6.11 3.06
CA ALA A 13 2.15 5.82 1.88
C ALA A 13 2.13 7.01 0.92
N ASN A 14 2.81 6.88 -0.22
CA ASN A 14 2.87 7.89 -1.26
C ASN A 14 1.96 7.52 -2.43
N ILE A 15 0.81 8.19 -2.57
CA ILE A 15 -0.14 7.92 -3.64
C ILE A 15 0.37 8.55 -4.95
N ARG A 16 0.68 7.72 -5.94
CA ARG A 16 1.12 8.16 -7.28
C ARG A 16 -0.07 8.45 -8.20
N ARG A 17 -1.07 7.58 -8.18
CA ARG A 17 -2.33 7.73 -8.94
C ARG A 17 -3.48 7.09 -8.19
N ALA A 18 -4.67 7.64 -8.33
CA ALA A 18 -5.88 7.05 -7.79
C ALA A 18 -7.08 7.46 -8.65
N ASP A 19 -7.97 6.51 -8.89
CA ASP A 19 -9.33 6.76 -9.37
C ASP A 19 -10.27 6.07 -8.38
N VAL A 20 -11.03 6.87 -7.64
CA VAL A 20 -11.89 6.39 -6.56
C VAL A 20 -13.30 6.89 -6.81
N GLN A 21 -14.21 5.95 -7.00
CA GLN A 21 -15.62 6.20 -7.29
C GLN A 21 -16.51 5.46 -6.27
N LYS A 22 -17.82 5.74 -6.34
CA LYS A 22 -18.80 5.17 -5.40
C LYS A 22 -18.85 3.64 -5.43
N GLU A 23 -18.68 3.05 -6.61
CA GLU A 23 -18.84 1.60 -6.84
C GLU A 23 -17.50 0.85 -6.84
N GLY A 24 -16.38 1.56 -6.75
CA GLY A 24 -15.04 0.97 -6.77
C GLY A 24 -13.99 1.94 -7.26
N GLY A 25 -12.77 1.44 -7.42
CA GLY A 25 -11.64 2.23 -7.83
C GLY A 25 -10.32 1.49 -7.69
N TRP A 26 -9.23 2.17 -8.03
CA TRP A 26 -7.88 1.66 -7.88
C TRP A 26 -6.96 2.77 -7.37
N ILE A 27 -5.90 2.34 -6.69
CA ILE A 27 -4.87 3.22 -6.16
C ILE A 27 -3.54 2.58 -6.53
N MET A 28 -2.66 3.37 -7.12
CA MET A 28 -1.25 3.04 -7.31
C MET A 28 -0.45 3.89 -6.33
N MET A 29 0.27 3.21 -5.45
CA MET A 29 1.00 3.85 -4.37
C MET A 29 2.33 3.17 -4.13
N GLU A 30 3.28 3.98 -3.65
CA GLU A 30 4.53 3.51 -3.10
C GLU A 30 4.40 3.42 -1.59
N LEU A 31 4.97 2.37 -1.03
CA LEU A 31 5.05 2.14 0.40
C LEU A 31 6.53 2.18 0.80
N GLU A 32 6.85 2.94 1.82
CA GLU A 32 8.20 3.09 2.36
C GLU A 32 8.16 2.85 3.87
N GLY A 33 9.10 2.05 4.37
CA GLY A 33 9.17 1.62 5.77
C GLY A 33 10.22 0.54 5.95
N GLU A 34 10.36 0.04 7.17
CA GLU A 34 11.20 -1.13 7.41
C GLU A 34 10.55 -2.39 6.80
N GLU A 35 11.35 -3.37 6.39
CA GLU A 35 10.87 -4.59 5.72
C GLU A 35 9.77 -5.32 6.55
N ALA A 36 9.99 -5.48 7.85
CA ALA A 36 9.01 -6.12 8.75
C ALA A 36 7.69 -5.33 8.87
N ASP A 37 7.77 -4.00 8.84
CA ASP A 37 6.62 -3.10 8.88
C ASP A 37 5.81 -3.19 7.58
N LEU A 38 6.51 -3.23 6.44
CA LEU A 38 5.90 -3.42 5.11
C LEU A 38 5.24 -4.79 4.97
N ASP A 39 5.89 -5.86 5.42
CA ASP A 39 5.34 -7.22 5.38
C ASP A 39 4.06 -7.34 6.20
N GLY A 40 4.09 -6.85 7.45
CA GLY A 40 2.91 -6.86 8.32
C GLY A 40 1.77 -6.01 7.75
N ALA A 41 2.10 -4.86 7.16
CA ALA A 41 1.12 -4.01 6.51
C ALA A 41 0.46 -4.70 5.30
N LEU A 42 1.24 -5.34 4.43
CA LEU A 42 0.75 -6.05 3.25
C LEU A 42 -0.08 -7.27 3.63
N GLU A 43 0.34 -8.04 4.64
CA GLU A 43 -0.44 -9.14 5.20
C GLU A 43 -1.81 -8.64 5.67
N TRP A 44 -1.84 -7.55 6.45
CA TRP A 44 -3.08 -6.95 6.92
C TRP A 44 -3.98 -6.47 5.77
N VAL A 45 -3.44 -5.76 4.78
CA VAL A 45 -4.23 -5.30 3.61
C VAL A 45 -4.87 -6.48 2.88
N SER A 46 -4.18 -7.61 2.76
CA SER A 46 -4.71 -8.82 2.11
C SER A 46 -5.98 -9.37 2.80
N THR A 47 -6.12 -9.13 4.11
CA THR A 47 -7.30 -9.54 4.89
C THR A 47 -8.54 -8.70 4.60
N LEU A 48 -8.39 -7.52 3.99
CA LEU A 48 -9.48 -6.58 3.74
C LEU A 48 -10.31 -6.91 2.50
N GLY A 49 -10.01 -8.01 1.80
CA GLY A 49 -10.66 -8.39 0.56
C GLY A 49 -10.31 -7.47 -0.62
N ILE A 50 -9.22 -6.70 -0.49
CA ILE A 50 -8.70 -5.83 -1.55
C ILE A 50 -7.64 -6.61 -2.32
N ARG A 51 -7.69 -6.56 -3.64
CA ARG A 51 -6.64 -7.11 -4.50
C ARG A 51 -5.43 -6.17 -4.50
N VAL A 52 -4.26 -6.70 -4.14
CA VAL A 52 -2.99 -6.00 -4.21
C VAL A 52 -2.12 -6.72 -5.24
N ASP A 53 -1.75 -6.03 -6.30
CA ASP A 53 -0.79 -6.52 -7.28
C ASP A 53 0.48 -5.65 -7.16
N PRO A 54 1.67 -6.24 -6.94
CA PRO A 54 2.91 -5.49 -6.98
C PRO A 54 3.12 -4.93 -8.40
N VAL A 55 3.63 -3.70 -8.48
CA VAL A 55 4.00 -3.10 -9.76
C VAL A 55 5.46 -3.44 -10.00
N ASP A 56 5.72 -4.46 -10.82
CA ASP A 56 7.08 -4.81 -11.24
C ASP A 56 7.70 -3.64 -12.02
N GLY A 57 8.69 -2.96 -11.42
CA GLY A 57 9.46 -1.93 -12.13
C GLY A 57 10.02 -0.77 -11.30
N ASP A 58 9.61 -0.59 -10.04
CA ASP A 58 10.02 0.58 -9.22
C ASP A 58 10.75 0.21 -7.91
N VAL A 59 11.33 -0.99 -7.83
CA VAL A 59 12.34 -1.29 -6.81
C VAL A 59 13.67 -0.64 -7.26
N LEU A 60 13.77 0.67 -7.10
CA LEU A 60 15.08 1.31 -7.01
C LEU A 60 15.63 0.95 -5.63
N GLU A 61 16.39 -0.15 -5.56
CA GLU A 61 17.39 -0.31 -4.50
C GLU A 61 18.36 0.87 -4.64
N GLY A 62 18.19 1.87 -3.78
CA GLY A 62 19.12 2.98 -3.58
C GLY A 62 19.92 2.77 -2.31
#